data_AF-A0A926GJX5-F1
#
_entry.id   AF-A0A926GJX5-F1
#
_cell.length_a   1.000
_cell.length_b   1.000
_cell.length_c   1.000
_cell.angle_alpha   90.00
_cell.angle_beta   90.00
_cell.angle_gamma   90.00
#
_symmetry.space_group_name_H-M   'P 1'
#
loop_
_entity.id
_entity.type
_entity.pdbx_description
1 polymer ?
#
loop_
_entity_poly.entity_id
_entity_poly.type
_entity_poly.pdbx_seq_one_letter_code
_entity_poly.pdbx_strand_id
1 'polypeptide(L)'
;MNVAEYNDQGCFDAATNRFVAPVAGTYLFGASLLFKINSSSNARMRGRLALNGSTEIKGSLGEISSAHVSEATALWLQTMVSLEAGDTVALQGTFRAADGYFAADHTTFWGAKIG
;
A
#
# COMPACT_ATOMS: atom_id res chain seq x y z
N MET A 1 13.12 -6.14 -6.63
CA MET A 1 12.42 -5.46 -7.75
C MET A 1 10.97 -5.83 -7.59
N ASN A 2 10.05 -4.86 -7.58
CA ASN A 2 8.63 -5.18 -7.49
C ASN A 2 8.18 -5.76 -8.83
N VAL A 3 7.47 -6.88 -8.76
CA VAL A 3 6.99 -7.61 -9.93
C VAL A 3 5.49 -7.34 -10.04
N ALA A 4 5.07 -6.80 -11.17
CA ALA A 4 3.64 -6.68 -11.46
C ALA A 4 3.14 -8.03 -11.97
N GLU A 5 2.24 -8.67 -11.23
CA GLU A 5 1.59 -9.91 -11.67
C GLU A 5 0.56 -9.65 -12.78
N TYR A 6 -0.08 -8.48 -12.75
CA TYR A 6 -1.04 -8.01 -13.75
C TYR A 6 -0.93 -6.49 -13.89
N ASN A 7 -0.77 -5.99 -15.11
CA ASN A 7 -0.58 -4.56 -15.39
C ASN A 7 -1.20 -4.17 -16.73
N ASP A 8 -2.52 -4.34 -16.86
CA ASP A 8 -3.23 -3.89 -18.05
C ASP A 8 -3.06 -2.37 -18.24
N GLN A 9 -2.93 -1.96 -19.50
CA GLN A 9 -2.67 -0.57 -19.92
C GLN A 9 -1.38 0.06 -19.35
N GLY A 10 -0.49 -0.71 -18.70
CA GLY A 10 0.77 -0.21 -18.18
C GLY A 10 0.63 0.83 -17.07
N CYS A 11 -0.48 0.80 -16.32
CA CYS A 11 -0.80 1.82 -15.33
C CYS A 11 0.10 1.77 -14.07
N PHE A 12 0.76 0.65 -13.80
CA PHE A 12 1.69 0.52 -12.69
C PHE A 12 3.15 0.66 -13.16
N ASP A 13 3.85 1.63 -12.57
CA ASP A 13 5.29 1.82 -12.75
C ASP A 13 6.05 1.14 -11.60
N ALA A 14 6.74 0.05 -11.92
CA ALA A 14 7.54 -0.73 -10.96
C ALA A 14 8.87 -0.04 -10.54
N ALA A 15 9.35 0.96 -11.30
CA ALA A 15 10.54 1.72 -10.94
C ALA A 15 10.24 2.72 -9.82
N THR A 16 9.03 3.29 -9.83
CA THR A 16 8.58 4.28 -8.82
C THR A 16 7.58 3.72 -7.81
N ASN A 17 7.06 2.51 -8.03
CA ASN A 17 6.03 1.83 -7.23
C ASN A 17 4.74 2.63 -7.11
N ARG A 18 4.25 3.13 -8.25
CA ARG A 18 3.04 3.94 -8.31
C ARG A 18 2.12 3.45 -9.40
N PHE A 19 0.85 3.41 -9.08
CA PHE A 19 -0.21 3.43 -10.08
C PHE A 19 -0.36 4.85 -10.63
N VAL A 20 -0.59 4.99 -11.93
CA VAL A 20 -0.94 6.23 -12.64
C VAL A 20 -2.29 6.02 -13.32
N ALA A 21 -3.28 6.84 -13.00
CA ALA A 21 -4.60 6.75 -13.60
C ALA A 21 -4.53 7.09 -15.09
N PRO A 22 -4.87 6.17 -16.02
CA PRO A 22 -4.82 6.46 -17.46
C PRO A 22 -5.96 7.40 -17.89
N VAL A 23 -7.08 7.37 -17.17
CA VAL A 23 -8.29 8.15 -17.45
C VAL A 23 -8.93 8.57 -16.13
N ALA A 24 -9.81 9.57 -16.17
CA ALA A 24 -10.62 9.93 -15.01
C ALA A 24 -11.62 8.80 -14.67
N GLY A 25 -11.90 8.64 -13.38
CA GLY A 25 -12.95 7.74 -12.89
C GLY A 25 -12.77 7.31 -11.45
N THR A 26 -13.57 6.34 -11.03
CA THR A 26 -13.55 5.78 -9.69
C THR A 26 -12.75 4.49 -9.67
N TYR A 27 -11.81 4.40 -8.74
CA TYR A 27 -10.88 3.28 -8.61
C TYR A 27 -11.03 2.65 -7.23
N LEU A 28 -11.03 1.32 -7.21
CA LEU A 28 -10.89 0.51 -6.00
C LEU A 28 -9.43 0.11 -5.86
N PHE A 29 -8.85 0.33 -4.68
CA PHE A 29 -7.50 -0.09 -4.35
C PHE A 29 -7.49 -0.95 -3.10
N GLY A 30 -6.55 -1.90 -3.05
CA GLY A 30 -6.23 -2.62 -1.83
C GLY A 30 -4.75 -2.97 -1.72
N ALA A 31 -4.35 -3.32 -0.50
CA ALA A 31 -2.99 -3.68 -0.17
C ALA A 31 -2.90 -4.60 1.05
N SER A 32 -1.84 -5.39 1.11
CA SER A 32 -1.43 -6.14 2.30
C SER A 32 0.00 -5.76 2.70
N LEU A 33 0.25 -5.63 3.99
CA LEU A 33 1.59 -5.41 4.57
C LEU A 33 1.81 -6.47 5.65
N LEU A 34 2.72 -7.41 5.41
CA LEU A 34 3.09 -8.43 6.40
C LEU A 34 4.31 -7.97 7.18
N PHE A 35 4.19 -7.92 8.51
CA PHE A 35 5.29 -7.57 9.39
C PHE A 35 6.39 -8.62 9.37
N LYS A 36 7.65 -8.19 9.26
CA LYS A 36 8.83 -8.98 9.53
C LYS A 36 9.71 -8.26 10.53
N ILE A 37 10.10 -8.95 11.59
CA ILE A 37 10.89 -8.36 12.67
C ILE A 37 12.26 -7.93 12.17
N ASN A 38 12.73 -6.74 12.58
CA ASN A 38 14.15 -6.39 12.53
C ASN A 38 14.81 -6.79 13.84
N SER A 39 14.46 -6.08 14.93
CA SER A 39 15.05 -6.27 16.26
C SER A 39 14.02 -6.37 17.39
N SER A 40 12.77 -5.91 17.17
CA SER A 40 11.75 -5.79 18.22
C SER A 40 10.35 -6.08 17.70
N SER A 41 9.57 -6.85 18.46
CA SER A 41 8.13 -7.06 18.23
C SER A 41 7.24 -5.91 18.71
N ASN A 42 7.84 -4.88 19.34
CA ASN A 42 7.14 -3.68 19.82
C ASN A 42 7.06 -2.56 18.76
N ALA A 43 7.47 -2.83 17.51
CA ALA A 43 7.20 -1.93 16.40
C ALA A 43 5.69 -1.67 16.29
N ARG A 44 5.28 -0.51 15.75
CA ARG A 44 3.86 -0.16 15.54
C ARG A 44 3.66 0.04 14.05
N MET A 45 3.07 -0.96 13.40
CA MET A 45 2.98 -1.05 11.95
C MET A 45 1.82 -0.19 11.45
N ARG A 46 2.10 0.65 10.45
CA ARG A 46 1.14 1.53 9.80
C ARG A 46 1.20 1.37 8.30
N GLY A 47 0.07 1.57 7.65
CA GLY A 47 -0.02 1.62 6.19
C GLY A 47 -1.08 2.62 5.76
N ARG A 48 -0.87 3.23 4.60
CA ARG A 48 -1.86 4.06 3.92
C ARG A 48 -1.68 4.01 2.41
N LEU A 49 -2.71 4.38 1.67
CA LEU A 49 -2.61 4.70 0.25
C LEU A 49 -2.51 6.22 0.09
N ALA A 50 -1.49 6.67 -0.64
CA ALA A 50 -1.21 8.07 -0.85
C ALA A 50 -1.50 8.49 -2.29
N LEU A 51 -2.36 9.49 -2.44
CA LEU A 51 -2.61 10.23 -3.67
C LEU A 51 -1.50 11.26 -3.89
N ASN A 52 -0.93 11.27 -5.09
CA ASN A 52 0.07 12.25 -5.53
C ASN A 52 1.25 12.40 -4.57
N GLY A 53 1.68 11.27 -3.99
CA GLY A 53 2.88 11.15 -3.18
C GLY A 53 2.72 11.49 -1.69
N SER A 54 1.76 12.34 -1.30
CA SER A 54 1.65 12.82 0.09
C SER A 54 0.27 12.76 0.70
N THR A 55 -0.79 12.95 -0.09
CA THR A 55 -2.15 13.10 0.39
C THR A 55 -2.72 11.74 0.74
N GLU A 56 -3.13 11.54 1.98
CA GLU A 56 -3.79 10.30 2.36
C GLU A 56 -5.14 10.15 1.67
N ILE A 57 -5.38 9.00 1.06
CA ILE A 57 -6.71 8.62 0.58
C ILE A 57 -7.54 8.20 1.78
N LYS A 58 -8.67 8.87 2.01
CA LYS A 58 -9.57 8.58 3.13
C LYS A 58 -9.96 7.10 3.17
N GLY A 59 -10.01 6.52 4.38
CA GLY A 59 -10.33 5.11 4.59
C GLY A 59 -9.19 4.13 4.31
N SER A 60 -8.02 4.59 3.83
CA SER A 60 -6.87 3.72 3.57
C SER A 60 -5.88 3.61 4.73
N LEU A 61 -5.95 4.49 5.74
CA LEU A 61 -5.04 4.45 6.87
C LEU A 61 -5.40 3.30 7.81
N GLY A 62 -4.43 2.45 8.10
CA GLY A 62 -4.53 1.38 9.08
C GLY A 62 -3.31 1.34 10.00
N GLU A 63 -3.53 0.92 11.25
CA GLU A 63 -2.47 0.74 12.24
C GLU A 63 -2.74 -0.49 13.11
N ILE A 64 -1.69 -1.27 13.35
CA ILE A 64 -1.65 -2.25 14.44
C ILE A 64 -0.65 -1.73 15.47
N SER A 65 -1.19 -1.34 16.62
CA SER A 65 -0.41 -0.75 17.72
C SER A 65 -0.14 -1.72 18.86
N SER A 66 -0.55 -2.98 18.76
CA SER A 66 -0.17 -4.09 19.66
C SER A 66 1.17 -4.70 19.27
N ALA A 67 1.66 -5.68 20.04
CA ALA A 67 2.84 -6.44 19.65
C ALA A 67 2.57 -7.23 18.37
N HIS A 68 3.60 -7.40 17.54
CA HIS A 68 3.52 -8.15 16.29
C HIS A 68 4.22 -9.49 16.40
N VAL A 69 3.71 -10.46 15.64
CA VAL A 69 4.38 -11.73 15.37
C VAL A 69 4.99 -11.65 13.98
N SER A 70 6.30 -11.89 13.90
CA SER A 70 7.03 -11.86 12.63
C SER A 70 6.44 -12.86 11.64
N GLU A 71 6.27 -12.43 10.40
CA GLU A 71 5.74 -13.21 9.28
C GLU A 71 4.30 -13.75 9.51
N ALA A 72 3.56 -13.16 10.47
CA ALA A 72 2.16 -13.52 10.73
C ALA A 72 1.23 -12.30 10.93
N THR A 73 1.70 -11.23 11.58
CA THR A 73 0.88 -10.02 11.74
C THR A 73 0.81 -9.23 10.44
N ALA A 74 -0.40 -9.10 9.87
CA ALA A 74 -0.64 -8.41 8.61
C ALA A 74 -1.61 -7.25 8.77
N LEU A 75 -1.36 -6.17 8.03
CA LEU A 75 -2.30 -5.06 7.85
C LEU A 75 -2.92 -5.14 6.45
N TRP A 76 -4.24 -5.04 6.39
CA TRP A 76 -5.03 -5.03 5.16
C TRP A 76 -5.66 -3.66 4.98
N LEU A 77 -5.48 -3.08 3.80
CA LEU A 77 -6.01 -1.76 3.45
C LEU A 77 -6.92 -1.92 2.23
N GLN A 78 -8.06 -1.23 2.23
CA GLN A 78 -8.92 -1.15 1.06
C GLN A 78 -9.67 0.17 1.06
N THR A 79 -9.71 0.85 -0.09
CA THR A 79 -10.47 2.09 -0.23
C THR A 79 -10.91 2.31 -1.68
N MET A 80 -11.81 3.26 -1.87
CA MET A 80 -12.24 3.76 -3.16
C MET A 80 -11.92 5.25 -3.27
N VAL A 81 -11.48 5.70 -4.44
CA VAL A 81 -11.14 7.09 -4.69
C VAL A 81 -11.49 7.48 -6.13
N SER A 82 -11.97 8.71 -6.32
CA SER A 82 -12.10 9.32 -7.65
C SER A 82 -10.76 9.94 -8.04
N LEU A 83 -10.27 9.61 -9.23
CA LEU A 83 -9.01 10.07 -9.77
C LEU A 83 -9.24 10.79 -11.10
N GLU A 84 -8.41 11.79 -11.37
CA GLU A 84 -8.24 12.37 -12.70
C GLU A 84 -7.12 11.63 -13.46
N ALA A 85 -7.09 11.78 -14.79
CA ALA A 85 -6.01 11.21 -15.59
C ALA A 85 -4.66 11.80 -15.15
N GLY A 86 -3.67 10.94 -14.91
CA GLY A 86 -2.34 11.29 -14.42
C GLY A 86 -2.19 11.33 -12.90
N ASP A 87 -3.29 11.25 -12.13
CA ASP A 87 -3.19 11.09 -10.68
C ASP A 87 -2.46 9.78 -10.33
N THR A 88 -1.68 9.84 -9.26
CA THR A 88 -0.87 8.69 -8.81
C THR A 88 -1.30 8.16 -7.47
N VAL A 89 -1.25 6.84 -7.30
CA VAL A 89 -1.52 6.16 -6.04
C VAL A 89 -0.36 5.25 -5.67
N ALA A 90 0.10 5.36 -4.42
CA ALA A 90 1.20 4.56 -3.89
C ALA A 90 0.86 3.98 -2.50
N LEU A 91 1.28 2.74 -2.26
CA LEU A 91 1.26 2.14 -0.92
C LEU A 91 2.44 2.71 -0.10
N GLN A 92 2.13 3.22 1.09
CA GLN A 92 3.12 3.74 2.04
C GLN A 92 2.99 2.99 3.36
N GLY A 93 3.97 2.15 3.66
CA GLY A 93 4.12 1.50 4.96
C GLY A 93 5.12 2.25 5.84
N THR A 94 4.82 2.40 7.13
CA THR A 94 5.74 2.99 8.12
C THR A 94 5.68 2.24 9.45
N PHE A 95 6.74 2.38 10.24
CA PHE A 95 6.79 1.88 11.62
C PHE A 95 6.97 3.04 12.60
N ARG A 96 6.43 2.88 13.81
CA ARG A 96 6.74 3.75 14.96
C ARG A 96 7.20 2.92 16.14
N ALA A 97 7.78 3.59 17.15
CA ALA A 97 8.35 3.04 18.39
C ALA A 97 9.58 2.13 18.21
N ALA A 98 9.59 1.27 17.19
CA ALA A 98 10.75 0.51 16.73
C ALA A 98 10.64 0.32 15.22
N ASP A 99 11.74 -0.06 14.58
CA ASP A 99 11.77 -0.39 13.17
C ASP A 99 11.35 -1.84 12.89
N GLY A 100 11.12 -2.13 11.62
CA GLY A 100 10.71 -3.44 11.12
C GLY A 100 10.80 -3.45 9.60
N TYR A 101 10.56 -4.61 9.03
CA TYR A 101 10.48 -4.80 7.58
C TYR A 101 9.05 -5.16 7.18
N PHE A 102 8.71 -4.86 5.94
CA PHE A 102 7.58 -5.47 5.26
C PHE A 102 8.11 -6.67 4.46
N ALA A 103 7.55 -7.86 4.68
CA ALA A 103 7.98 -9.05 3.96
C ALA A 103 7.67 -8.88 2.47
N ALA A 104 8.70 -8.95 1.62
CA ALA A 104 8.60 -8.67 0.19
C ALA A 104 7.58 -9.57 -0.51
N ASP A 105 7.62 -10.88 -0.23
CA ASP A 105 6.78 -11.88 -0.91
C ASP A 105 5.31 -11.89 -0.44
N HIS A 106 4.97 -11.11 0.59
CA HIS A 106 3.62 -11.04 1.16
C HIS A 106 3.05 -9.61 1.19
N THR A 107 3.81 -8.64 0.67
CA THR A 107 3.35 -7.27 0.51
C THR A 107 2.74 -7.11 -0.87
N THR A 108 1.45 -6.80 -0.92
CA THR A 108 0.70 -6.65 -2.17
C THR A 108 0.13 -5.25 -2.31
N PHE A 109 0.01 -4.79 -3.55
CA PHE A 109 -0.72 -3.58 -3.91
C PHE A 109 -1.45 -3.86 -5.22
N TRP A 110 -2.74 -3.58 -5.25
CA TRP A 110 -3.59 -3.80 -6.42
C TRP A 110 -4.63 -2.69 -6.55
N GLY A 111 -5.15 -2.53 -7.76
CA GLY A 111 -6.24 -1.61 -8.02
C GLY A 111 -6.95 -1.88 -9.35
N ALA A 112 -8.18 -1.42 -9.45
CA ALA A 112 -8.99 -1.52 -10.66
C ALA A 112 -9.93 -0.32 -10.79
N LYS A 113 -10.20 0.13 -12.03
CA LYS A 113 -11.26 1.08 -12.32
C LYS A 113 -12.61 0.38 -12.17
N ILE A 114 -13.54 0.99 -11.45
CA ILE A 114 -14.88 0.44 -11.18
C ILE A 114 -16.03 1.38 -11.59
N GLY A 115 -15.72 2.60 -12.01
CA GLY A 115 -16.71 3.60 -12.47
C GLY A 115 -16.05 4.63 -13.38
#